data_AF-A0A7S2Q397-F1
#
_entry.id   AF-A0A7S2Q397-F1
#
_cell.length_a   1.000
_cell.length_b   1.000
_cell.length_c   1.000
_cell.angle_alpha   90.00
_cell.angle_beta   90.00
_cell.angle_gamma   90.00
#
_symmetry.space_group_name_H-M   'P 1'
#
loop_
_entity.id
_entity.type
_entity.pdbx_description
1 polymer ?
#
loop_
_entity_poly.entity_id
_entity_poly.type
_entity_poly.pdbx_seq_one_letter_code
_entity_poly.pdbx_strand_id
1 'polypeptide(L)'
;AMISIPMVAFVSIMQSGEYFDSPLHNNKKGGSSKRDHSIPNYSRQHHRHFHRIVEKSYLTNMNHTDTSDATVFDINTIPTNISFGELASIMVPIYFQTTVDLCVATIAPNSNNTIDVMPDEVFVLRKTILKTRDLLDVFAPVYPRKLRLLGHEKKGKKKDKKKDGGKGKHRSQSEEALHKMRMNHHSVVDVWKILRRFLDDGYMLIGDFQDLSHAKVKYTPERLHIYQVQVWNWKDDFVAFVAQNHEGIMEYLSHACPDKAEKQEQELSLANIKTSQLHRKEEEKKSCSYSRSKSSHLFWKNTPSSQLPDGNIDEASTVLAQLGSAQLTRALAYLVQALAAEHVVGDQAVNKDVHELYHNLRKEIRSFLDSVDLFGQILFPDKSFEQHDEDVSLLKQTKKLLGDLNDEVVAYSKYLEWNEYPEEQLQLKSFITADWGEFRRWAEEVDLNGKLYSLADAMTNAQNEGSLRE
;
A
#
# COMPACT_ATOMS: atom_id res chain seq x y z
N ALA A 1 -23.99 7.39 56.85
CA ALA A 1 -23.92 8.54 55.93
C ALA A 1 -24.33 8.01 54.55
N MET A 2 -25.54 8.32 54.04
CA MET A 2 -25.84 9.52 53.23
C MET A 2 -24.85 9.66 52.05
N ILE A 3 -25.17 9.71 50.75
CA ILE A 3 -26.37 10.10 49.98
C ILE A 3 -26.16 9.63 48.51
N SER A 4 -27.23 9.09 47.87
CA SER A 4 -27.81 9.39 46.53
C SER A 4 -26.92 9.44 45.24
N ILE A 5 -27.10 8.57 44.20
CA ILE A 5 -28.01 8.63 42.98
C ILE A 5 -27.57 9.70 41.93
N PRO A 6 -27.70 9.55 40.57
CA PRO A 6 -28.54 8.59 39.80
C PRO A 6 -27.94 7.85 38.58
N MET A 7 -28.62 6.74 38.29
CA MET A 7 -28.99 6.18 36.98
C MET A 7 -29.58 7.22 36.00
N VAL A 8 -29.22 7.14 34.71
CA VAL A 8 -30.14 7.50 33.62
C VAL A 8 -30.40 6.26 32.78
N ALA A 9 -31.67 5.88 32.75
CA ALA A 9 -32.24 4.87 31.87
C ALA A 9 -32.57 5.49 30.50
N PHE A 10 -32.48 4.68 29.45
CA PHE A 10 -33.27 4.87 28.24
C PHE A 10 -33.99 3.56 27.93
N VAL A 11 -35.32 3.61 28.02
CA VAL A 11 -36.26 2.59 27.59
C VAL A 11 -36.99 3.13 26.35
N SER A 12 -36.97 2.32 25.30
CA SER A 12 -37.95 2.04 24.23
C SER A 12 -39.01 3.08 23.83
N ILE A 13 -39.32 3.11 22.52
CA ILE A 13 -40.58 2.55 21.94
C ILE A 13 -40.67 2.76 20.41
N MET A 14 -40.84 1.63 19.70
CA MET A 14 -41.69 1.28 18.52
C MET A 14 -41.63 2.12 17.22
N GLN A 15 -41.80 1.58 16.00
CA GLN A 15 -42.81 0.65 15.45
C GLN A 15 -42.21 -0.03 14.18
N SER A 16 -42.14 -1.38 14.10
CA SER A 16 -43.11 -2.33 13.53
C SER A 16 -43.52 -2.11 12.06
N GLY A 17 -43.23 -3.11 11.21
CA GLY A 17 -43.79 -3.27 9.87
C GLY A 17 -43.50 -4.68 9.34
N GLU A 18 -44.44 -5.59 9.55
CA GLU A 18 -44.41 -7.01 9.15
C GLU A 18 -44.82 -7.24 7.67
N TYR A 19 -44.61 -8.49 7.24
CA TYR A 19 -45.22 -9.23 6.11
C TYR A 19 -44.81 -8.93 4.66
N PHE A 20 -44.16 -9.90 4.01
CA PHE A 20 -44.84 -10.78 3.03
C PHE A 20 -44.04 -12.08 2.82
N ASP A 21 -44.79 -13.17 2.68
CA ASP A 21 -44.31 -14.55 2.58
C ASP A 21 -44.71 -15.12 1.20
N SER A 22 -43.75 -15.77 0.51
CA SER A 22 -43.90 -16.87 -0.47
C SER A 22 -44.62 -16.64 -1.83
N PRO A 23 -44.55 -17.55 -2.86
CA PRO A 23 -43.63 -18.68 -3.14
C PRO A 23 -43.21 -18.91 -4.65
N LEU A 24 -42.33 -19.92 -4.86
CA LEU A 24 -42.23 -20.87 -6.01
C LEU A 24 -41.86 -20.39 -7.45
N HIS A 25 -40.74 -20.89 -7.98
CA HIS A 25 -40.77 -21.80 -9.17
C HIS A 25 -39.47 -22.60 -9.43
N ASN A 26 -39.72 -23.82 -9.93
CA ASN A 26 -38.85 -24.96 -10.18
C ASN A 26 -37.92 -24.91 -11.43
N ASN A 27 -36.92 -25.81 -11.38
CA ASN A 27 -36.36 -26.67 -12.45
C ASN A 27 -35.39 -26.08 -13.51
N LYS A 28 -34.16 -26.63 -13.58
CA LYS A 28 -33.84 -27.76 -14.50
C LYS A 28 -32.40 -28.30 -14.35
N LYS A 29 -32.32 -29.61 -14.57
CA LYS A 29 -31.16 -30.52 -14.58
C LYS A 29 -30.32 -30.45 -15.86
N GLY A 30 -29.08 -30.94 -15.76
CA GLY A 30 -28.28 -31.56 -16.84
C GLY A 30 -26.87 -30.95 -16.92
N GLY A 31 -25.77 -31.66 -17.02
CA GLY A 31 -25.46 -33.09 -17.13
C GLY A 31 -23.99 -33.23 -17.53
N SER A 32 -23.27 -34.14 -16.86
CA SER A 32 -22.13 -34.97 -17.32
C SER A 32 -21.28 -34.49 -18.52
N SER A 33 -19.94 -34.40 -18.34
CA SER A 33 -19.01 -35.37 -18.94
C SER A 33 -17.56 -35.14 -18.48
N LYS A 34 -16.95 -36.23 -18.01
CA LYS A 34 -15.52 -36.41 -17.75
C LYS A 34 -14.70 -36.31 -19.05
N ARG A 35 -13.45 -35.87 -18.93
CA ARG A 35 -12.31 -36.41 -19.69
C ARG A 35 -10.99 -36.06 -18.99
N ASP A 36 -10.41 -37.09 -18.37
CA ASP A 36 -9.10 -37.07 -17.74
C ASP A 36 -8.00 -37.15 -18.80
N HIS A 37 -7.07 -36.19 -18.79
CA HIS A 37 -5.77 -36.32 -19.43
C HIS A 37 -4.68 -35.98 -18.40
N SER A 38 -4.01 -37.04 -17.95
CA SER A 38 -2.85 -37.01 -17.07
C SER A 38 -1.60 -36.56 -17.84
N ILE A 39 -0.97 -35.49 -17.36
CA ILE A 39 0.37 -35.00 -17.77
C ILE A 39 1.21 -34.79 -16.49
N PRO A 40 2.54 -35.01 -16.51
CA PRO A 40 3.31 -35.46 -15.35
C PRO A 40 3.42 -34.45 -14.20
N ASN A 41 3.21 -34.95 -12.98
CA ASN A 41 3.45 -34.23 -11.73
C ASN A 41 4.95 -34.19 -11.43
N TYR A 42 5.61 -33.04 -11.55
CA TYR A 42 6.83 -32.78 -10.76
C TYR A 42 7.02 -31.34 -10.25
N SER A 43 6.08 -30.41 -10.49
CA SER A 43 6.11 -29.03 -9.93
C SER A 43 4.93 -28.71 -8.97
N ARG A 44 3.94 -29.61 -8.87
CA ARG A 44 2.69 -29.38 -8.08
C ARG A 44 2.82 -29.45 -6.56
N GLN A 45 3.93 -29.90 -6.00
CA GLN A 45 4.02 -30.12 -4.55
C GLN A 45 4.23 -28.81 -3.77
N HIS A 46 5.08 -27.90 -4.27
CA HIS A 46 5.22 -26.55 -3.70
C HIS A 46 3.96 -25.70 -3.93
N HIS A 47 3.37 -25.78 -5.13
CA HIS A 47 2.14 -25.06 -5.48
C HIS A 47 0.92 -25.50 -4.64
N ARG A 48 0.78 -26.79 -4.30
CA ARG A 48 -0.31 -27.29 -3.44
C ARG A 48 -0.09 -26.99 -1.95
N HIS A 49 1.15 -26.85 -1.50
CA HIS A 49 1.43 -26.40 -0.14
C HIS A 49 1.13 -24.91 0.02
N PHE A 50 1.56 -24.10 -0.94
CA PHE A 50 1.27 -22.66 -1.02
C PHE A 50 -0.24 -22.39 -1.14
N HIS A 51 -0.95 -23.06 -2.06
CA HIS A 51 -2.41 -22.95 -2.14
C HIS A 51 -3.12 -23.43 -0.88
N ARG A 52 -2.62 -24.43 -0.14
CA ARG A 52 -3.26 -24.85 1.12
C ARG A 52 -3.09 -23.83 2.25
N ILE A 53 -1.96 -23.12 2.30
CA ILE A 53 -1.71 -22.08 3.30
C ILE A 53 -2.56 -20.84 2.97
N VAL A 54 -2.63 -20.47 1.69
CA VAL A 54 -3.45 -19.35 1.19
C VAL A 54 -4.96 -19.69 1.28
N GLU A 55 -5.41 -20.85 0.85
CA GLU A 55 -6.85 -21.18 0.82
C GLU A 55 -7.45 -21.41 2.23
N LYS A 56 -6.66 -21.89 3.21
CA LYS A 56 -7.12 -22.01 4.60
C LYS A 56 -7.22 -20.67 5.35
N SER A 57 -6.40 -19.68 4.98
CA SER A 57 -6.44 -18.35 5.60
C SER A 57 -7.57 -17.49 5.05
N TYR A 58 -7.98 -17.70 3.80
CA TYR A 58 -8.96 -16.84 3.11
C TYR A 58 -10.43 -17.20 3.29
N LEU A 59 -10.78 -18.45 3.60
CA LEU A 59 -12.19 -18.88 3.56
C LEU A 59 -12.92 -18.91 4.90
N THR A 60 -12.28 -18.53 6.02
CA THR A 60 -12.84 -18.87 7.35
C THR A 60 -13.48 -17.73 8.13
N ASN A 61 -13.47 -16.46 7.73
CA ASN A 61 -14.24 -15.44 8.45
C ASN A 61 -14.43 -14.13 7.65
N MET A 62 -15.58 -14.02 6.98
CA MET A 62 -16.15 -12.74 6.60
C MET A 62 -17.54 -12.62 7.23
N ASN A 63 -17.58 -12.26 8.50
CA ASN A 63 -18.78 -11.71 9.13
C ASN A 63 -18.38 -10.59 10.09
N HIS A 64 -18.95 -9.42 9.83
CA HIS A 64 -18.78 -8.17 10.55
C HIS A 64 -19.12 -8.31 12.04
N THR A 65 -18.28 -7.71 12.89
CA THR A 65 -18.64 -6.57 13.77
C THR A 65 -17.36 -6.03 14.41
N ASP A 66 -17.19 -4.70 14.32
CA ASP A 66 -16.33 -3.81 15.09
C ASP A 66 -14.98 -4.31 15.62
N THR A 67 -13.94 -3.62 15.15
CA THR A 67 -12.51 -3.65 15.50
C THR A 67 -11.60 -4.61 14.69
N SER A 68 -10.78 -3.97 13.86
CA SER A 68 -9.39 -4.32 13.47
C SER A 68 -9.02 -5.62 12.76
N ASP A 69 -9.82 -6.69 12.74
CA ASP A 69 -9.36 -7.97 12.19
C ASP A 69 -9.88 -8.24 10.77
N ALA A 70 -9.42 -7.43 9.81
CA ALA A 70 -9.33 -7.90 8.44
C ALA A 70 -8.29 -9.04 8.42
N THR A 71 -8.76 -10.29 8.35
CA THR A 71 -7.96 -11.54 8.23
C THR A 71 -6.48 -11.31 8.43
N VAL A 72 -6.07 -11.17 9.70
CA VAL A 72 -4.71 -10.77 10.03
C VAL A 72 -3.81 -11.92 9.59
N PHE A 73 -3.07 -11.69 8.51
CA PHE A 73 -1.98 -12.55 8.13
C PHE A 73 -1.06 -12.70 9.34
N ASP A 74 -1.04 -13.91 9.94
CA ASP A 74 -0.28 -14.16 11.15
C ASP A 74 1.19 -14.32 10.79
N ILE A 75 1.94 -13.22 10.89
CA ILE A 75 3.38 -13.17 10.64
C ILE A 75 4.16 -14.19 11.48
N ASN A 76 3.61 -14.61 12.64
CA ASN A 76 4.27 -15.58 13.52
C ASN A 76 4.33 -16.98 12.89
N THR A 77 3.54 -17.24 11.85
CA THR A 77 3.56 -18.51 11.11
C THR A 77 4.68 -18.58 10.06
N ILE A 78 5.31 -17.45 9.72
CA ILE A 78 6.45 -17.46 8.79
C ILE A 78 7.72 -17.87 9.55
N PRO A 79 8.53 -18.80 9.01
CA PRO A 79 9.87 -19.07 9.51
C PRO A 79 10.73 -17.81 9.56
N THR A 80 11.51 -17.62 10.63
CA THR A 80 12.44 -16.48 10.74
C THR A 80 13.58 -16.56 9.73
N ASN A 81 14.00 -17.78 9.36
CA ASN A 81 15.05 -18.07 8.39
C ASN A 81 14.54 -18.16 6.93
N ILE A 82 13.67 -17.23 6.54
CA ILE A 82 13.12 -17.15 5.19
C ILE A 82 13.96 -16.21 4.32
N SER A 83 14.09 -16.52 3.03
CA SER A 83 14.73 -15.59 2.09
C SER A 83 13.84 -14.35 1.87
N PHE A 84 14.45 -13.21 1.55
CA PHE A 84 13.71 -11.97 1.32
C PHE A 84 12.71 -12.07 0.15
N GLY A 85 13.04 -12.86 -0.88
CA GLY A 85 12.18 -13.18 -2.02
C GLY A 85 10.98 -14.05 -1.64
N GLU A 86 11.19 -15.12 -0.88
CA GLU A 86 10.09 -15.96 -0.41
C GLU A 86 9.11 -15.18 0.48
N LEU A 87 9.63 -14.31 1.36
CA LEU A 87 8.79 -13.42 2.16
C LEU A 87 7.93 -12.51 1.27
N ALA A 88 8.53 -11.93 0.22
CA ALA A 88 7.83 -11.10 -0.75
C ALA A 88 6.69 -11.85 -1.46
N SER A 89 6.96 -13.08 -1.91
CA SER A 89 6.00 -13.95 -2.59
C SER A 89 4.82 -14.34 -1.69
N ILE A 90 5.01 -14.40 -0.37
CA ILE A 90 3.94 -14.67 0.59
C ILE A 90 3.10 -13.42 0.84
N MET A 91 3.74 -12.29 1.16
CA MET A 91 3.04 -11.12 1.69
C MET A 91 2.37 -10.28 0.60
N VAL A 92 3.06 -10.00 -0.50
CA VAL A 92 2.59 -9.03 -1.50
C VAL A 92 1.26 -9.44 -2.15
N PRO A 93 1.05 -10.69 -2.59
CA PRO A 93 -0.25 -11.12 -3.12
C PRO A 93 -1.40 -10.90 -2.14
N ILE A 94 -1.15 -11.15 -0.84
CA ILE A 94 -2.18 -11.09 0.19
C ILE A 94 -2.69 -9.67 0.40
N TYR A 95 -1.77 -8.73 0.60
CA TYR A 95 -2.11 -7.33 0.78
C TYR A 95 -2.69 -6.72 -0.49
N PHE A 96 -2.18 -7.13 -1.66
CA PHE A 96 -2.75 -6.69 -2.93
C PHE A 96 -4.21 -7.13 -3.08
N GLN A 97 -4.52 -8.41 -2.87
CA GLN A 97 -5.90 -8.91 -2.95
C GLN A 97 -6.81 -8.22 -1.92
N THR A 98 -6.34 -8.10 -0.67
CA THR A 98 -7.07 -7.38 0.40
C THR A 98 -7.41 -5.94 -0.01
N THR A 99 -6.50 -5.27 -0.72
CA THR A 99 -6.73 -3.90 -1.23
C THR A 99 -7.82 -3.87 -2.29
N VAL A 100 -7.83 -4.84 -3.21
CA VAL A 100 -8.85 -4.95 -4.25
C VAL A 100 -10.22 -5.20 -3.62
N ASP A 101 -10.29 -6.14 -2.66
CA ASP A 101 -11.54 -6.51 -2.00
C ASP A 101 -12.11 -5.34 -1.20
N LEU A 102 -11.29 -4.66 -0.40
CA LEU A 102 -11.70 -3.46 0.33
C LEU A 102 -12.12 -2.32 -0.61
N CYS A 103 -11.46 -2.16 -1.75
CA CYS A 103 -11.82 -1.14 -2.73
C CYS A 103 -13.22 -1.38 -3.30
N VAL A 104 -13.54 -2.64 -3.64
CA VAL A 104 -14.87 -3.04 -4.13
C VAL A 104 -15.93 -2.88 -3.05
N ALA A 105 -15.62 -3.27 -1.81
CA ALA A 105 -16.57 -3.21 -0.70
C ALA A 105 -16.86 -1.79 -0.22
N THR A 106 -15.83 -0.94 -0.13
CA THR A 106 -15.94 0.43 0.43
C THR A 106 -16.54 1.41 -0.58
N ILE A 107 -16.16 1.32 -1.86
CA ILE A 107 -16.60 2.25 -2.91
C ILE A 107 -17.67 1.54 -3.75
N ALA A 108 -18.81 1.30 -3.11
CA ALA A 108 -19.95 0.62 -3.71
C ALA A 108 -21.06 1.60 -4.10
N PRO A 109 -21.83 1.33 -5.17
CA PRO A 109 -23.02 2.10 -5.47
C PRO A 109 -24.09 1.78 -4.42
N ASN A 110 -24.88 2.78 -4.02
CA ASN A 110 -26.04 2.52 -3.18
C ASN A 110 -27.20 1.91 -4.01
N SER A 111 -28.34 1.60 -3.36
CA SER A 111 -29.52 1.01 -4.02
C SER A 111 -30.07 1.83 -5.20
N ASN A 112 -29.74 3.12 -5.26
CA ASN A 112 -30.19 4.05 -6.29
C ASN A 112 -29.13 4.28 -7.39
N ASN A 113 -28.06 3.49 -7.41
CA ASN A 113 -26.89 3.67 -8.28
C ASN A 113 -26.21 5.05 -8.13
N THR A 114 -26.36 5.72 -6.98
CA THR A 114 -25.61 6.94 -6.70
C THR A 114 -24.36 6.60 -5.87
N ILE A 115 -23.32 7.41 -6.05
CA ILE A 115 -22.08 7.32 -5.27
C ILE A 115 -22.35 8.02 -3.94
N ASP A 116 -22.32 7.27 -2.86
CA ASP A 116 -22.67 7.77 -1.52
C ASP A 116 -21.60 7.43 -0.48
N VAL A 117 -20.37 7.17 -0.95
CA VAL A 117 -19.23 6.96 -0.06
C VAL A 117 -18.91 8.26 0.67
N MET A 118 -18.66 8.18 1.97
CA MET A 118 -18.32 9.31 2.83
C MET A 118 -16.81 9.35 3.16
N PRO A 119 -16.24 10.54 3.44
CA PRO A 119 -14.80 10.71 3.68
C PRO A 119 -14.22 9.84 4.81
N ASP A 120 -14.98 9.55 5.85
CA ASP A 120 -14.58 8.72 6.98
C ASP A 120 -14.57 7.22 6.67
N GLU A 121 -15.45 6.77 5.77
CA GLU A 121 -15.57 5.36 5.36
C GLU A 121 -14.33 4.84 4.64
N VAL A 122 -13.59 5.72 3.95
CA VAL A 122 -12.41 5.34 3.17
C VAL A 122 -11.12 5.20 4.01
N PHE A 123 -11.16 5.43 5.33
CA PHE A 123 -9.99 5.39 6.19
C PHE A 123 -9.25 4.05 6.13
N VAL A 124 -9.99 2.94 6.31
CA VAL A 124 -9.42 1.59 6.31
C VAL A 124 -8.87 1.23 4.93
N LEU A 125 -9.56 1.62 3.86
CA LEU A 125 -9.11 1.43 2.49
C LEU A 125 -7.80 2.19 2.23
N ARG A 126 -7.70 3.47 2.59
CA ARG A 126 -6.47 4.27 2.39
C ARG A 126 -5.29 3.66 3.15
N LYS A 127 -5.50 3.24 4.40
CA LYS A 127 -4.46 2.58 5.20
C LYS A 127 -3.99 1.28 4.57
N THR A 128 -4.90 0.50 3.98
CA THR A 128 -4.56 -0.76 3.30
C THR A 128 -3.81 -0.50 1.99
N ILE A 129 -4.25 0.47 1.19
CA ILE A 129 -3.52 0.89 -0.03
C ILE A 129 -2.09 1.31 0.33
N LEU A 130 -1.91 2.07 1.41
CA LEU A 130 -0.59 2.49 1.89
C LEU A 130 0.29 1.29 2.26
N LYS A 131 -0.23 0.31 3.00
CA LYS A 131 0.51 -0.91 3.34
C LYS A 131 0.92 -1.69 2.11
N THR A 132 0.00 -1.92 1.18
CA THR A 132 0.29 -2.62 -0.09
C THR A 132 1.34 -1.89 -0.89
N ARG A 133 1.24 -0.56 -0.93
CA ARG A 133 2.21 0.31 -1.61
C ARG A 133 3.61 0.20 -1.01
N ASP A 134 3.69 0.25 0.31
CA ASP A 134 4.95 0.17 1.03
C ASP A 134 5.55 -1.24 0.90
N LEU A 135 4.75 -2.31 0.91
CA LEU A 135 5.21 -3.68 0.61
C LEU A 135 5.77 -3.79 -0.81
N LEU A 136 5.11 -3.20 -1.81
CA LEU A 136 5.70 -3.12 -3.15
C LEU A 136 7.05 -2.40 -3.05
N ASP A 137 7.13 -1.20 -2.49
CA ASP A 137 8.40 -0.47 -2.47
C ASP A 137 9.53 -1.19 -1.68
N VAL A 138 9.21 -1.88 -0.57
CA VAL A 138 10.14 -2.73 0.20
C VAL A 138 10.64 -3.88 -0.68
N PHE A 139 9.75 -4.62 -1.34
CA PHE A 139 10.13 -5.81 -2.09
C PHE A 139 10.50 -5.54 -3.57
N ALA A 140 10.48 -4.29 -4.03
CA ALA A 140 10.85 -3.94 -5.40
C ALA A 140 12.17 -4.58 -5.89
N PRO A 141 13.24 -4.68 -5.08
CA PRO A 141 14.49 -5.30 -5.52
C PRO A 141 14.38 -6.77 -5.96
N VAL A 142 13.33 -7.49 -5.57
CA VAL A 142 13.17 -8.93 -5.85
C VAL A 142 12.14 -9.23 -6.94
N TYR A 143 11.54 -8.22 -7.57
CA TYR A 143 10.57 -8.44 -8.64
C TYR A 143 11.12 -8.11 -10.05
N PRO A 144 10.84 -8.97 -11.05
CA PRO A 144 11.33 -8.73 -12.40
C PRO A 144 10.63 -7.52 -13.04
N ARG A 145 11.39 -6.71 -13.78
CA ARG A 145 10.90 -5.46 -14.41
C ARG A 145 9.91 -5.64 -15.56
N LYS A 146 9.96 -6.78 -16.23
CA LYS A 146 9.29 -7.00 -17.50
C LYS A 146 8.49 -8.28 -17.42
N LEU A 147 7.17 -8.15 -17.35
CA LEU A 147 6.27 -9.27 -17.56
C LEU A 147 5.54 -9.09 -18.88
N ARG A 148 5.43 -10.17 -19.67
CA ARG A 148 4.41 -10.19 -20.70
C ARG A 148 3.11 -10.53 -20.01
N LEU A 149 2.24 -9.54 -19.82
CA LEU A 149 0.84 -9.84 -19.56
C LEU A 149 0.36 -10.72 -20.71
N LEU A 150 -0.15 -11.92 -20.39
CA LEU A 150 -0.73 -12.82 -21.36
C LEU A 150 -1.95 -12.13 -21.96
N GLY A 151 -1.73 -11.44 -23.08
CA GLY A 151 -2.82 -10.88 -23.85
C GLY A 151 -3.69 -12.04 -24.32
N HIS A 152 -4.89 -12.15 -23.77
CA HIS A 152 -5.90 -13.09 -24.28
C HIS A 152 -5.96 -12.98 -25.80
N GLU A 153 -5.63 -14.07 -26.50
CA GLU A 153 -5.81 -14.14 -27.94
C GLU A 153 -7.28 -13.85 -28.25
N LYS A 154 -7.53 -12.72 -28.92
CA LYS A 154 -8.86 -12.44 -29.46
C LYS A 154 -9.15 -13.49 -30.51
N LYS A 155 -9.86 -14.57 -30.13
CA LYS A 155 -10.54 -15.46 -31.07
C LYS A 155 -11.36 -14.58 -32.02
N GLY A 156 -11.00 -14.64 -33.29
CA GLY A 156 -11.24 -13.60 -34.28
C GLY A 156 -12.67 -13.05 -34.31
N LYS A 157 -12.83 -11.78 -33.90
CA LYS A 157 -13.95 -10.95 -34.35
C LYS A 157 -13.50 -10.15 -35.56
N LYS A 158 -14.04 -10.49 -36.74
CA LYS A 158 -13.96 -9.68 -37.96
C LYS A 158 -14.42 -8.25 -37.61
N LYS A 159 -13.52 -7.27 -37.75
CA LYS A 159 -13.83 -5.85 -37.58
C LYS A 159 -14.36 -5.30 -38.89
N ASP A 160 -15.65 -5.00 -38.94
CA ASP A 160 -16.21 -4.07 -39.93
C ASP A 160 -15.77 -2.65 -39.54
N LYS A 161 -14.97 -2.02 -40.41
CA LYS A 161 -14.48 -0.65 -40.23
C LYS A 161 -15.59 0.34 -40.63
N LYS A 162 -16.25 0.96 -39.65
CA LYS A 162 -16.89 2.27 -39.85
C LYS A 162 -15.94 3.37 -39.36
N LYS A 163 -15.60 4.28 -40.27
CA LYS A 163 -14.87 5.53 -40.00
C LYS A 163 -15.89 6.57 -39.54
N ASP A 164 -15.82 6.99 -38.29
CA ASP A 164 -16.44 8.26 -37.87
C ASP A 164 -15.35 9.17 -37.29
N GLY A 165 -15.25 10.36 -37.89
CA GLY A 165 -14.34 11.43 -37.49
C GLY A 165 -15.03 12.32 -36.46
N GLY A 166 -14.53 12.33 -35.23
CA GLY A 166 -15.03 13.17 -34.14
C GLY A 166 -13.89 13.81 -33.35
N LYS A 167 -14.01 15.12 -33.14
CA LYS A 167 -13.04 16.05 -32.55
C LYS A 167 -12.52 15.62 -31.17
N GLY A 168 -11.23 15.84 -30.95
CA GLY A 168 -10.46 15.37 -29.79
C GLY A 168 -10.89 15.97 -28.45
N LYS A 169 -11.26 15.10 -27.51
CA LYS A 169 -11.26 15.37 -26.08
C LYS A 169 -9.87 15.04 -25.52
N HIS A 170 -9.34 15.93 -24.68
CA HIS A 170 -8.15 15.67 -23.85
C HIS A 170 -8.43 14.45 -22.97
N ARG A 171 -7.77 13.33 -23.25
CA ARG A 171 -7.76 12.14 -22.39
C ARG A 171 -6.77 12.34 -21.25
N SER A 172 -7.08 11.79 -20.08
CA SER A 172 -6.13 11.77 -18.97
C SER A 172 -4.91 10.89 -19.31
N GLN A 173 -3.76 11.13 -18.69
CA GLN A 173 -2.57 10.28 -18.90
C GLN A 173 -2.79 8.82 -18.44
N SER A 174 -3.80 8.56 -17.60
CA SER A 174 -4.19 7.19 -17.22
C SER A 174 -4.91 6.50 -18.38
N GLU A 175 -5.91 7.18 -18.95
CA GLU A 175 -6.64 6.70 -20.12
C GLU A 175 -5.74 6.50 -21.34
N GLU A 176 -4.72 7.34 -21.52
CA GLU A 176 -3.76 7.17 -22.62
C GLU A 176 -2.90 5.92 -22.45
N ALA A 177 -2.45 5.61 -21.23
CA ALA A 177 -1.70 4.39 -20.94
C ALA A 177 -2.58 3.14 -21.13
N LEU A 178 -3.82 3.18 -20.64
CA LEU A 178 -4.80 2.10 -20.80
C LEU A 178 -5.18 1.90 -22.28
N HIS A 179 -5.31 2.99 -23.04
CA HIS A 179 -5.57 2.95 -24.48
C HIS A 179 -4.36 2.41 -25.27
N LYS A 180 -3.13 2.79 -24.89
CA LYS A 180 -1.90 2.22 -25.48
C LYS A 180 -1.79 0.72 -25.19
N MET A 181 -2.13 0.27 -23.99
CA MET A 181 -2.22 -1.17 -23.67
C MET A 181 -3.26 -1.90 -24.54
N ARG A 182 -4.43 -1.30 -24.75
CA ARG A 182 -5.49 -1.91 -25.58
C ARG A 182 -5.13 -2.07 -27.06
N MET A 183 -4.18 -1.27 -27.58
CA MET A 183 -3.83 -1.26 -29.00
C MET A 183 -2.62 -2.10 -29.37
N ASN A 184 -1.74 -2.44 -28.41
CA ASN A 184 -0.53 -3.23 -28.67
C ASN A 184 -0.55 -4.56 -27.91
N HIS A 185 -1.16 -5.58 -28.51
CA HIS A 185 -1.26 -6.93 -27.93
C HIS A 185 0.10 -7.63 -27.68
N HIS A 186 1.23 -7.05 -28.07
CA HIS A 186 2.58 -7.66 -27.96
C HIS A 186 3.62 -6.76 -27.27
N SER A 187 3.24 -5.60 -26.73
CA SER A 187 4.21 -4.79 -25.97
C SER A 187 4.47 -5.44 -24.62
N VAL A 188 5.75 -5.64 -24.28
CA VAL A 188 6.17 -5.97 -22.91
C VAL A 188 5.70 -4.84 -22.00
N VAL A 189 4.89 -5.16 -20.99
CA VAL A 189 4.31 -4.18 -20.06
C VAL A 189 5.01 -4.31 -18.71
N ASP A 190 5.39 -3.18 -18.13
CA ASP A 190 5.92 -3.13 -16.77
C ASP A 190 4.74 -3.17 -15.78
N VAL A 191 4.33 -4.38 -15.40
CA VAL A 191 3.19 -4.62 -14.50
C VAL A 191 3.41 -3.94 -13.16
N TRP A 192 4.62 -4.05 -12.62
CA TRP A 192 5.03 -3.40 -11.38
C TRP A 192 4.75 -1.90 -11.40
N LYS A 193 5.22 -1.22 -12.44
CA LYS A 193 5.02 0.23 -12.62
C LYS A 193 3.55 0.60 -12.72
N ILE A 194 2.73 -0.23 -13.37
CA ILE A 194 1.29 0.03 -13.50
C ILE A 194 0.58 -0.14 -12.17
N LEU A 195 0.82 -1.24 -11.45
CA LEU A 195 0.26 -1.46 -10.12
C LEU A 195 0.65 -0.33 -9.17
N ARG A 196 1.93 0.01 -9.16
CA ARG A 196 2.47 1.08 -8.33
C ARG A 196 1.82 2.43 -8.64
N ARG A 197 1.57 2.72 -9.91
CA ARG A 197 0.87 3.94 -10.35
C ARG A 197 -0.57 3.96 -9.87
N PHE A 198 -1.33 2.87 -10.05
CA PHE A 198 -2.72 2.82 -9.59
C PHE A 198 -2.83 3.04 -8.08
N LEU A 199 -1.91 2.44 -7.31
CA LEU A 199 -1.88 2.60 -5.85
C LEU A 199 -1.42 4.01 -5.42
N ASP A 200 -0.49 4.65 -6.15
CA ASP A 200 -0.12 6.07 -5.93
C ASP A 200 -1.31 6.99 -6.19
N ASP A 201 -1.93 6.87 -7.36
CA ASP A 201 -3.08 7.69 -7.78
C ASP A 201 -4.24 7.50 -6.78
N GLY A 202 -4.51 6.25 -6.38
CA GLY A 202 -5.55 5.92 -5.40
C GLY A 202 -5.28 6.46 -4.01
N TYR A 203 -4.06 6.29 -3.51
CA TYR A 203 -3.66 6.80 -2.19
C TYR A 203 -3.80 8.32 -2.10
N MET A 204 -3.44 9.05 -3.17
CA MET A 204 -3.57 10.49 -3.24
C MET A 204 -5.04 10.92 -3.30
N LEU A 205 -5.83 10.39 -4.24
CA LEU A 205 -7.24 10.77 -4.42
C LEU A 205 -8.10 10.45 -3.20
N ILE A 206 -7.94 9.23 -2.64
CA ILE A 206 -8.65 8.82 -1.42
C ILE A 206 -8.17 9.66 -0.24
N GLY A 207 -6.89 10.04 -0.21
CA GLY A 207 -6.36 10.92 0.82
C GLY A 207 -6.99 12.30 0.81
N ASP A 208 -7.02 12.97 -0.34
CA ASP A 208 -7.61 14.30 -0.46
C ASP A 208 -9.10 14.29 -0.07
N PHE A 209 -9.80 13.19 -0.40
CA PHE A 209 -11.18 12.95 -0.01
C PHE A 209 -11.32 12.72 1.50
N GLN A 210 -10.55 11.81 2.10
CA GLN A 210 -10.58 11.52 3.53
C GLN A 210 -10.24 12.75 4.39
N ASP A 211 -9.30 13.57 3.93
CA ASP A 211 -8.85 14.77 4.64
C ASP A 211 -9.99 15.79 4.84
N LEU A 212 -11.09 15.69 4.07
CA LEU A 212 -12.32 16.45 4.32
C LEU A 212 -12.90 16.18 5.72
N SER A 213 -12.83 14.93 6.19
CA SER A 213 -13.28 14.55 7.55
C SER A 213 -12.13 14.60 8.55
N HIS A 214 -10.99 13.97 8.23
CA HIS A 214 -9.88 13.82 9.17
C HIS A 214 -9.23 15.14 9.59
N ALA A 215 -8.98 16.05 8.64
CA ALA A 215 -8.46 17.37 8.95
C ALA A 215 -9.57 18.38 9.35
N LYS A 216 -10.80 17.89 9.60
CA LYS A 216 -11.97 18.67 10.02
C LYS A 216 -12.25 19.88 9.11
N VAL A 217 -12.01 19.70 7.82
CA VAL A 217 -12.15 20.75 6.82
C VAL A 217 -13.63 20.99 6.55
N LYS A 218 -14.11 22.22 6.63
CA LYS A 218 -15.48 22.57 6.23
C LYS A 218 -15.61 22.50 4.70
N TYR A 219 -16.65 21.83 4.19
CA TYR A 219 -16.89 21.67 2.75
C TYR A 219 -18.38 21.78 2.40
N THR A 220 -18.67 22.14 1.14
CA THR A 220 -20.04 22.18 0.60
C THR A 220 -20.45 20.83 0.00
N PRO A 221 -21.75 20.55 -0.17
CA PRO A 221 -22.22 19.34 -0.85
C PRO A 221 -21.66 19.17 -2.27
N GLU A 222 -21.50 20.26 -3.02
CA GLU A 222 -20.95 20.23 -4.38
C GLU A 222 -19.47 19.80 -4.36
N ARG A 223 -18.70 20.30 -3.39
CA ARG A 223 -17.29 19.94 -3.22
C ARG A 223 -17.16 18.47 -2.82
N LEU A 224 -18.00 17.99 -1.90
CA LEU A 224 -18.08 16.58 -1.53
C LEU A 224 -18.33 15.71 -2.78
N HIS A 225 -19.32 16.08 -3.60
CA HIS A 225 -19.67 15.33 -4.80
C HIS A 225 -18.52 15.25 -5.82
N ILE A 226 -17.74 16.32 -5.99
CA ILE A 226 -16.55 16.32 -6.86
C ILE A 226 -15.55 15.25 -6.43
N TYR A 227 -15.23 15.17 -5.13
CA TYR A 227 -14.30 14.16 -4.63
C TYR A 227 -14.87 12.74 -4.72
N GLN A 228 -16.16 12.54 -4.43
CA GLN A 228 -16.83 11.25 -4.60
C GLN A 228 -16.70 10.72 -6.04
N VAL A 229 -16.93 11.58 -7.03
CA VAL A 229 -16.78 11.22 -8.45
C VAL A 229 -15.34 10.88 -8.82
N GLN A 230 -14.35 11.61 -8.28
CA GLN A 230 -12.94 11.32 -8.54
C GLN A 230 -12.52 9.95 -7.99
N VAL A 231 -12.88 9.66 -6.74
CA VAL A 231 -12.61 8.37 -6.08
C VAL A 231 -13.30 7.23 -6.83
N TRP A 232 -14.57 7.43 -7.22
CA TRP A 232 -15.32 6.45 -8.00
C TRP A 232 -14.66 6.12 -9.34
N ASN A 233 -14.31 7.15 -10.13
CA ASN A 233 -13.70 6.95 -11.44
C ASN A 233 -12.36 6.19 -11.34
N TRP A 234 -11.54 6.54 -10.35
CA TRP A 234 -10.30 5.80 -10.09
C TRP A 234 -10.59 4.34 -9.75
N LYS A 235 -11.56 4.07 -8.87
CA LYS A 235 -11.92 2.70 -8.46
C LYS A 235 -12.40 1.87 -9.65
N ASP A 236 -13.26 2.43 -10.51
CA ASP A 236 -13.75 1.73 -11.71
C ASP A 236 -12.60 1.35 -12.65
N ASP A 237 -11.67 2.28 -12.89
CA ASP A 237 -10.47 2.02 -13.71
C ASP A 237 -9.56 0.94 -13.09
N PHE A 238 -9.29 1.04 -11.77
CA PHE A 238 -8.44 0.10 -11.04
C PHE A 238 -9.04 -1.31 -11.01
N VAL A 239 -10.30 -1.45 -10.59
CA VAL A 239 -10.99 -2.74 -10.51
C VAL A 239 -11.15 -3.36 -11.89
N ALA A 240 -11.47 -2.57 -12.93
CA ALA A 240 -11.54 -3.09 -14.29
C ALA A 240 -10.18 -3.58 -14.79
N PHE A 241 -9.09 -2.89 -14.47
CA PHE A 241 -7.74 -3.32 -14.80
C PHE A 241 -7.38 -4.63 -14.09
N VAL A 242 -7.62 -4.73 -12.78
CA VAL A 242 -7.35 -5.95 -12.00
C VAL A 242 -8.19 -7.11 -12.50
N ALA A 243 -9.50 -6.95 -12.70
CA ALA A 243 -10.37 -8.02 -13.18
C ALA A 243 -9.95 -8.56 -14.55
N GLN A 244 -9.43 -7.71 -15.44
CA GLN A 244 -8.93 -8.12 -16.76
C GLN A 244 -7.60 -8.88 -16.71
N ASN A 245 -6.81 -8.71 -15.64
CA ASN A 245 -5.44 -9.21 -15.56
C ASN A 245 -5.17 -10.02 -14.27
N HIS A 246 -6.23 -10.44 -13.56
CA HIS A 246 -6.12 -10.94 -12.19
C HIS A 246 -5.16 -12.12 -12.07
N GLU A 247 -5.37 -13.16 -12.89
CA GLU A 247 -4.52 -14.35 -12.90
C GLU A 247 -3.05 -14.00 -13.13
N GLY A 248 -2.74 -13.19 -14.15
CA GLY A 248 -1.37 -12.79 -14.47
C GLY A 248 -0.74 -11.85 -13.44
N ILE A 249 -1.53 -11.01 -12.76
CA ILE A 249 -1.05 -10.18 -11.65
C ILE A 249 -0.72 -11.07 -10.45
N MET A 250 -1.62 -11.98 -10.08
CA MET A 250 -1.43 -12.83 -8.90
C MET A 250 -0.28 -13.84 -9.10
N GLU A 251 -0.16 -14.41 -10.29
CA GLU A 251 1.00 -15.23 -10.68
C GLU A 251 2.29 -14.40 -10.52
N TYR A 252 2.34 -13.21 -11.11
CA TYR A 252 3.50 -12.33 -11.03
C TYR A 252 3.90 -11.97 -9.58
N LEU A 253 2.93 -11.57 -8.76
CA LEU A 253 3.17 -11.21 -7.36
C LEU A 253 3.54 -12.43 -6.49
N SER A 254 3.25 -13.65 -6.93
CA SER A 254 3.61 -14.88 -6.19
C SER A 254 5.02 -15.37 -6.51
N HIS A 255 5.71 -14.76 -7.48
CA HIS A 255 7.02 -15.20 -7.99
C HIS A 255 8.06 -14.07 -7.93
N ALA A 256 8.40 -13.63 -6.72
CA ALA A 256 9.62 -12.86 -6.50
C ALA A 256 10.85 -13.70 -6.89
N CYS A 257 11.76 -13.14 -7.68
CA CYS A 257 13.02 -13.76 -8.13
C CYS A 257 12.89 -15.24 -8.59
N PRO A 258 12.29 -15.53 -9.76
CA PRO A 258 12.27 -16.90 -10.29
C PRO A 258 13.69 -17.45 -10.38
N ASP A 259 13.88 -18.69 -9.92
CA ASP A 259 15.19 -19.32 -9.82
C ASP A 259 15.95 -19.27 -11.14
N LYS A 260 17.29 -19.35 -11.10
CA LYS A 260 18.15 -19.30 -12.31
C LYS A 260 17.68 -20.31 -13.39
N ALA A 261 17.14 -21.45 -12.98
CA ALA A 261 16.58 -22.47 -13.87
C ALA A 261 15.27 -22.02 -14.54
N GLU A 262 14.32 -21.45 -13.78
CA GLU A 262 13.08 -20.90 -14.32
C GLU A 262 13.35 -19.69 -15.22
N LYS A 263 14.33 -18.87 -14.86
CA LYS A 263 14.81 -17.76 -15.70
C LYS A 263 15.34 -18.28 -17.04
N GLN A 264 16.10 -19.37 -17.04
CA GLN A 264 16.60 -19.98 -18.28
C GLN A 264 15.46 -20.54 -19.14
N GLU A 265 14.43 -21.14 -18.55
CA GLU A 265 13.25 -21.62 -19.27
C GLU A 265 12.39 -20.47 -19.83
N GLN A 266 12.20 -19.39 -19.08
CA GLN A 266 11.56 -18.17 -19.55
C GLN A 266 12.38 -17.51 -20.68
N GLU A 267 13.70 -17.44 -20.55
CA GLU A 267 14.57 -16.91 -21.60
C GLU A 267 14.59 -17.80 -22.85
N LEU A 268 14.57 -19.13 -22.71
CA LEU A 268 14.48 -20.08 -23.83
C LEU A 268 13.13 -19.99 -24.55
N SER A 269 12.02 -19.87 -23.80
CA SER A 269 10.70 -19.63 -24.39
C SER A 269 10.62 -18.29 -25.12
N LEU A 270 11.32 -17.25 -24.63
CA LEU A 270 11.45 -15.96 -25.29
C LEU A 270 12.39 -15.99 -26.52
N ALA A 271 13.47 -16.77 -26.47
CA ALA A 271 14.44 -16.93 -27.56
C ALA A 271 13.82 -17.66 -28.75
N ASN A 272 12.98 -18.67 -28.50
CA ASN A 272 12.24 -19.39 -29.54
C ASN A 272 11.23 -18.51 -30.31
N ILE A 273 10.85 -17.35 -29.75
CA ILE A 273 9.96 -16.37 -30.40
C ILE A 273 10.76 -15.27 -31.13
N LYS A 274 12.06 -15.11 -30.83
CA LYS A 274 12.91 -13.99 -31.28
C LYS A 274 13.99 -14.37 -32.30
N THR A 275 13.80 -15.42 -33.09
CA THR A 275 14.73 -15.88 -34.14
C THR A 275 14.95 -14.90 -35.33
N SER A 276 14.79 -13.58 -35.13
CA SER A 276 14.98 -12.56 -36.17
C SER A 276 15.83 -11.36 -35.76
N GLN A 277 16.39 -11.29 -34.54
CA GLN A 277 17.28 -10.19 -34.15
C GLN A 277 18.46 -10.71 -33.31
N LEU A 278 19.37 -11.41 -33.98
CA LEU A 278 20.70 -11.72 -33.44
C LEU A 278 21.62 -10.50 -33.62
N HIS A 279 22.43 -10.23 -32.60
CA HIS A 279 23.40 -9.12 -32.44
C HIS A 279 22.92 -7.88 -31.69
N ARG A 280 22.73 -8.00 -30.36
CA ARG A 280 23.23 -6.97 -29.43
C ARG A 280 23.41 -7.47 -27.99
N LYS A 281 24.69 -7.58 -27.61
CA LYS A 281 25.34 -7.43 -26.29
C LYS A 281 24.95 -8.37 -25.13
N GLU A 282 25.91 -9.23 -24.81
CA GLU A 282 26.22 -9.71 -23.45
C GLU A 282 26.47 -8.52 -22.51
N GLU A 283 25.52 -8.19 -21.64
CA GLU A 283 25.81 -7.43 -20.40
C GLU A 283 24.68 -7.43 -19.34
N GLU A 284 23.60 -8.22 -19.46
CA GLU A 284 22.54 -8.29 -18.44
C GLU A 284 22.61 -9.60 -17.62
N LYS A 285 23.74 -9.85 -16.95
CA LYS A 285 23.93 -11.05 -16.08
C LYS A 285 23.53 -10.85 -14.60
N LYS A 286 22.94 -9.72 -14.25
CA LYS A 286 22.36 -9.41 -12.92
C LYS A 286 21.14 -8.54 -13.16
N SER A 287 20.04 -8.59 -12.44
CA SER A 287 19.50 -9.42 -11.37
C SER A 287 17.99 -9.20 -11.50
N CYS A 288 17.15 -9.85 -10.72
CA CYS A 288 15.72 -9.56 -10.66
C CYS A 288 15.42 -8.17 -10.03
N SER A 289 16.32 -7.19 -10.16
CA SER A 289 16.22 -5.90 -9.49
C SER A 289 15.42 -4.86 -10.26
N TYR A 290 14.24 -4.56 -9.74
CA TYR A 290 13.57 -3.29 -10.00
C TYR A 290 14.33 -2.15 -9.28
N SER A 291 15.37 -1.61 -9.93
CA SER A 291 15.98 -0.35 -9.50
C SER A 291 15.36 0.80 -10.30
N ARG A 292 14.61 1.66 -9.58
CA ARG A 292 13.98 2.93 -9.99
C ARG A 292 12.47 2.91 -10.23
N SER A 293 11.75 3.25 -9.18
CA SER A 293 10.76 4.34 -9.25
C SER A 293 11.23 5.47 -8.33
N LYS A 294 10.92 6.74 -8.64
CA LYS A 294 11.08 7.87 -7.70
C LYS A 294 10.31 7.62 -6.38
N SER A 295 9.39 6.66 -6.37
CA SER A 295 8.49 6.34 -5.26
C SER A 295 9.12 5.41 -4.20
N SER A 296 10.07 4.53 -4.56
CA SER A 296 10.82 3.66 -3.61
C SER A 296 11.80 4.38 -2.67
N HIS A 297 11.75 5.72 -2.63
CA HIS A 297 12.77 6.54 -1.98
C HIS A 297 12.72 6.50 -0.43
N LEU A 298 11.64 6.00 0.16
CA LEU A 298 11.56 5.81 1.61
C LEU A 298 12.20 4.49 2.06
N PHE A 299 12.68 3.67 1.12
CA PHE A 299 13.23 2.36 1.42
C PHE A 299 14.64 2.21 0.85
N TRP A 300 14.78 2.31 -0.47
CA TRP A 300 16.04 2.01 -1.17
C TRP A 300 16.71 3.24 -1.78
N LYS A 301 16.39 4.45 -1.27
CA LYS A 301 16.98 5.69 -1.79
C LYS A 301 18.47 5.69 -1.55
N ASN A 302 19.21 6.01 -2.61
CA ASN A 302 20.67 6.07 -2.63
C ASN A 302 21.37 4.72 -2.42
N THR A 303 20.65 3.60 -2.26
CA THR A 303 21.23 2.26 -2.24
C THR A 303 21.75 1.92 -3.64
N PRO A 304 23.07 1.74 -3.83
CA PRO A 304 23.63 1.29 -5.09
C PRO A 304 23.01 -0.04 -5.52
N SER A 305 22.84 -0.28 -6.82
CA SER A 305 22.23 -1.53 -7.29
C SER A 305 23.02 -2.80 -6.90
N SER A 306 24.29 -2.66 -6.54
CA SER A 306 25.13 -3.74 -6.01
C SER A 306 24.86 -4.09 -4.54
N GLN A 307 24.14 -3.22 -3.81
CA GLN A 307 23.77 -3.39 -2.41
C GLN A 307 22.25 -3.66 -2.26
N LEU A 308 21.52 -3.77 -3.36
CA LEU A 308 20.13 -4.22 -3.33
C LEU A 308 20.09 -5.74 -3.08
N PRO A 309 19.10 -6.25 -2.34
CA PRO A 309 19.01 -7.67 -2.03
C PRO A 309 18.76 -8.50 -3.32
N ASP A 310 19.42 -9.66 -3.40
CA ASP A 310 19.30 -10.68 -4.45
C ASP A 310 17.96 -11.45 -4.34
N GLY A 311 17.36 -11.47 -3.15
CA GLY A 311 16.07 -12.08 -2.87
C GLY A 311 16.14 -13.58 -2.57
N ASN A 312 17.03 -14.33 -3.23
CA ASN A 312 17.13 -15.78 -3.01
C ASN A 312 18.21 -16.14 -2.00
N ILE A 313 19.23 -15.30 -1.85
CA ILE A 313 20.39 -15.55 -0.97
C ILE A 313 20.25 -14.78 0.35
N ASP A 314 19.73 -13.55 0.29
CA ASP A 314 19.67 -12.70 1.48
C ASP A 314 18.51 -13.11 2.38
N GLU A 315 18.83 -13.34 3.66
CA GLU A 315 17.84 -13.59 4.70
C GLU A 315 16.98 -12.33 4.94
N ALA A 316 15.67 -12.52 5.06
CA ALA A 316 14.74 -11.41 5.21
C ALA A 316 15.04 -10.55 6.45
N SER A 317 15.40 -11.17 7.57
CA SER A 317 15.73 -10.50 8.83
C SER A 317 16.87 -9.49 8.66
N THR A 318 17.95 -9.90 7.99
CA THR A 318 19.13 -9.08 7.71
C THR A 318 18.79 -7.90 6.81
N VAL A 319 18.05 -8.14 5.73
CA VAL A 319 17.65 -7.08 4.79
C VAL A 319 16.74 -6.05 5.46
N LEU A 320 15.77 -6.51 6.26
CA LEU A 320 14.81 -5.65 6.95
C LEU A 320 15.47 -4.82 8.06
N ALA A 321 16.42 -5.38 8.81
CA ALA A 321 17.16 -4.64 9.84
C ALA A 321 18.03 -3.52 9.22
N GLN A 322 18.72 -3.79 8.09
CA GLN A 322 19.45 -2.75 7.34
C GLN A 322 18.53 -1.63 6.87
N LEU A 323 17.36 -2.01 6.35
CA LEU A 323 16.35 -1.07 5.91
C LEU A 323 15.84 -0.19 7.06
N GLY A 324 15.54 -0.79 8.21
CA GLY A 324 15.11 -0.09 9.42
C GLY A 324 16.17 0.89 9.93
N SER A 325 17.44 0.46 10.01
CA SER A 325 18.58 1.32 10.35
C SER A 325 18.69 2.53 9.41
N ALA A 326 18.57 2.30 8.09
CA ALA A 326 18.63 3.36 7.10
C ALA A 326 17.45 4.35 7.22
N GLN A 327 16.24 3.88 7.51
CA GLN A 327 15.06 4.72 7.75
C GLN A 327 15.23 5.60 9.00
N LEU A 328 15.67 5.01 10.12
CA LEU A 328 15.89 5.74 11.37
C LEU A 328 17.01 6.77 11.23
N THR A 329 18.08 6.45 10.48
CA THR A 329 19.16 7.40 10.18
C THR A 329 18.65 8.60 9.37
N ARG A 330 17.78 8.37 8.37
CA ARG A 330 17.16 9.46 7.60
C ARG A 330 16.18 10.26 8.45
N ALA A 331 15.38 9.60 9.29
CA ALA A 331 14.49 10.24 10.25
C ALA A 331 15.29 11.20 11.15
N LEU A 332 16.41 10.74 11.73
CA LEU A 332 17.30 11.59 12.53
C LEU A 332 17.78 12.83 11.74
N ALA A 333 18.22 12.64 10.50
CA ALA A 333 18.65 13.75 9.65
C ALA A 333 17.53 14.77 9.38
N TYR A 334 16.29 14.32 9.18
CA TYR A 334 15.13 15.20 9.03
C TYR A 334 14.75 15.89 10.33
N LEU A 335 14.83 15.20 11.47
CA LEU A 335 14.55 15.76 12.79
C LEU A 335 15.48 16.93 13.10
N VAL A 336 16.79 16.74 12.95
CA VAL A 336 17.79 17.79 13.19
C VAL A 336 17.53 19.02 12.32
N GLN A 337 17.23 18.82 11.04
CA GLN A 337 16.91 19.92 10.11
C GLN A 337 15.58 20.61 10.44
N ALA A 338 14.55 19.84 10.80
CA ALA A 338 13.24 20.38 11.13
C ALA A 338 13.30 21.22 12.42
N LEU A 339 13.92 20.71 13.49
CA LEU A 339 14.01 21.39 14.78
C LEU A 339 14.79 22.72 14.73
N ALA A 340 15.67 22.89 13.73
CA ALA A 340 16.37 24.16 13.51
C ALA A 340 15.44 25.31 13.09
N ALA A 341 14.22 25.01 12.63
CA ALA A 341 13.25 26.00 12.21
C ALA A 341 12.38 26.50 13.36
N GLU A 342 12.25 27.83 13.47
CA GLU A 342 11.44 28.45 14.51
C GLU A 342 9.92 28.33 14.25
N HIS A 343 9.53 28.37 12.98
CA HIS A 343 8.13 28.44 12.57
C HIS A 343 7.82 27.54 11.37
N VAL A 344 6.67 26.86 11.43
CA VAL A 344 6.09 26.09 10.31
C VAL A 344 5.19 26.95 9.43
N VAL A 345 4.54 27.96 9.99
CA VAL A 345 3.64 28.88 9.27
C VAL A 345 4.12 30.31 9.47
N GLY A 346 4.29 31.04 8.36
CA GLY A 346 4.62 32.46 8.35
C GLY A 346 3.37 33.34 8.26
N ASP A 347 3.55 34.63 7.96
CA ASP A 347 2.43 35.58 8.02
C ASP A 347 1.34 35.37 6.97
N GLN A 348 1.70 34.84 5.81
CA GLN A 348 0.77 34.70 4.67
C GLN A 348 0.82 33.31 4.01
N ALA A 349 1.69 32.42 4.48
CA ALA A 349 1.87 31.11 3.86
C ALA A 349 2.50 30.10 4.83
N VAL A 350 2.28 28.82 4.54
CA VAL A 350 3.04 27.72 5.14
C VAL A 350 4.50 27.81 4.66
N ASN A 351 5.44 27.65 5.58
CA ASN A 351 6.84 27.45 5.23
C ASN A 351 7.00 26.04 4.65
N LYS A 352 6.95 25.97 3.31
CA LYS A 352 6.93 24.69 2.57
C LYS A 352 8.16 23.83 2.85
N ASP A 353 9.32 24.44 3.03
CA ASP A 353 10.58 23.71 3.27
C ASP A 353 10.54 23.03 4.65
N VAL A 354 10.10 23.75 5.68
CA VAL A 354 9.96 23.19 7.04
C VAL A 354 8.86 22.15 7.10
N HIS A 355 7.73 22.40 6.43
CA HIS A 355 6.65 21.43 6.30
C HIS A 355 7.12 20.14 5.64
N GLU A 356 7.87 20.25 4.55
CA GLU A 356 8.43 19.08 3.86
C GLU A 356 9.41 18.31 4.76
N LEU A 357 10.24 19.00 5.56
CA LEU A 357 11.18 18.36 6.48
C LEU A 357 10.47 17.52 7.55
N TYR A 358 9.53 18.08 8.31
CA TYR A 358 8.85 17.30 9.36
C TYR A 358 7.88 16.27 8.78
N HIS A 359 7.30 16.53 7.59
CA HIS A 359 6.49 15.54 6.87
C HIS A 359 7.33 14.33 6.44
N ASN A 360 8.55 14.57 5.96
CA ASN A 360 9.48 13.49 5.62
C ASN A 360 9.97 12.74 6.87
N LEU A 361 10.25 13.43 7.97
CA LEU A 361 10.50 12.80 9.28
C LEU A 361 9.35 11.86 9.67
N ARG A 362 8.11 12.35 9.64
CA ARG A 362 6.91 11.56 9.96
C ARG A 362 6.77 10.36 9.03
N LYS A 363 7.04 10.52 7.73
CA LYS A 363 6.98 9.43 6.75
C LYS A 363 8.01 8.35 7.05
N GLU A 364 9.27 8.70 7.35
CA GLU A 364 10.32 7.73 7.68
C GLU A 364 9.98 6.97 8.97
N ILE A 365 9.56 7.68 10.03
CA ILE A 365 9.13 7.06 11.29
C ILE A 365 7.93 6.12 11.05
N ARG A 366 6.94 6.57 10.28
CA ARG A 366 5.77 5.75 9.92
C ARG A 366 6.20 4.50 9.14
N SER A 367 7.04 4.63 8.12
CA SER A 367 7.51 3.49 7.33
C SER A 367 8.27 2.48 8.19
N PHE A 368 9.09 2.94 9.14
CA PHE A 368 9.75 2.09 10.11
C PHE A 368 8.72 1.37 11.01
N LEU A 369 7.78 2.10 11.62
CA LEU A 369 6.73 1.51 12.47
C LEU A 369 5.83 0.53 11.69
N ASP A 370 5.51 0.82 10.44
CA ASP A 370 4.76 -0.10 9.58
C ASP A 370 5.59 -1.38 9.32
N SER A 371 6.92 -1.28 9.20
CA SER A 371 7.81 -2.44 9.09
C SER A 371 7.84 -3.26 10.39
N VAL A 372 7.83 -2.59 11.55
CA VAL A 372 7.67 -3.26 12.84
C VAL A 372 6.34 -4.03 12.91
N ASP A 373 5.24 -3.38 12.55
CA ASP A 373 3.90 -3.98 12.57
C ASP A 373 3.75 -5.13 11.56
N LEU A 374 4.39 -5.02 10.38
CA LEU A 374 4.27 -6.00 9.29
C LEU A 374 5.18 -7.21 9.48
N PHE A 375 6.40 -7.00 9.96
CA PHE A 375 7.44 -8.03 9.97
C PHE A 375 7.78 -8.54 11.36
N GLY A 376 7.45 -7.82 12.44
CA GLY A 376 7.53 -8.28 13.83
C GLY A 376 8.80 -9.06 14.14
N GLN A 377 8.62 -10.36 14.41
CA GLN A 377 9.70 -11.31 14.76
C GLN A 377 10.78 -11.49 13.69
N ILE A 378 10.49 -11.21 12.42
CA ILE A 378 11.48 -11.27 11.34
C ILE A 378 12.41 -10.06 11.42
N LEU A 379 11.86 -8.87 11.72
CA LEU A 379 12.67 -7.65 11.89
C LEU A 379 13.48 -7.70 13.20
N PHE A 380 12.91 -8.28 14.26
CA PHE A 380 13.52 -8.42 15.57
C PHE A 380 13.57 -9.89 16.01
N PRO A 381 14.54 -10.68 15.53
CA PRO A 381 14.72 -12.04 16.00
C PRO A 381 15.01 -12.07 17.51
N ASP A 382 14.68 -13.19 18.16
CA ASP A 382 15.00 -13.50 19.57
C ASP A 382 14.33 -12.61 20.65
N LYS A 383 13.15 -12.04 20.36
CA LYS A 383 12.41 -11.16 21.29
C LYS A 383 13.18 -9.91 21.72
N SER A 384 14.21 -9.52 20.97
CA SER A 384 14.87 -8.22 21.11
C SER A 384 13.88 -7.04 21.02
N PHE A 385 12.72 -7.27 20.39
CA PHE A 385 11.62 -6.32 20.34
C PHE A 385 11.21 -5.76 21.73
N GLU A 386 11.11 -6.62 22.75
CA GLU A 386 10.71 -6.20 24.11
C GLU A 386 11.70 -5.19 24.72
N GLN A 387 12.97 -5.23 24.30
CA GLN A 387 14.00 -4.28 24.75
C GLN A 387 13.83 -2.89 24.13
N HIS A 388 13.07 -2.79 23.05
CA HIS A 388 12.85 -1.55 22.29
C HIS A 388 11.41 -1.03 22.38
N ASP A 389 10.55 -1.65 23.21
CA ASP A 389 9.14 -1.27 23.34
C ASP A 389 8.96 0.20 23.74
N GLU A 390 9.79 0.71 24.65
CA GLU A 390 9.76 2.11 25.06
C GLU A 390 10.11 3.05 23.89
N ASP A 391 11.17 2.72 23.14
CA ASP A 391 11.61 3.53 22.00
C ASP A 391 10.60 3.49 20.85
N VAL A 392 10.01 2.33 20.57
CA VAL A 392 8.94 2.18 19.57
C VAL A 392 7.68 2.93 20.00
N SER A 393 7.34 2.92 21.29
CA SER A 393 6.23 3.70 21.84
C SER A 393 6.48 5.21 21.68
N LEU A 394 7.71 5.66 21.93
CA LEU A 394 8.11 7.05 21.71
C LEU A 394 7.96 7.44 20.23
N LEU A 395 8.39 6.58 19.30
CA LEU A 395 8.20 6.83 17.86
C LEU A 395 6.73 6.87 17.46
N LYS A 396 5.86 6.06 18.08
CA LYS A 396 4.40 6.14 17.88
C LYS A 396 3.86 7.49 18.35
N GLN A 397 4.33 8.00 19.49
CA GLN A 397 3.98 9.32 19.99
C GLN A 397 4.47 10.44 19.07
N THR A 398 5.74 10.40 18.62
CA THR A 398 6.28 11.33 17.63
C THR A 398 5.44 11.37 16.35
N LYS A 399 5.09 10.19 15.81
CA LYS A 399 4.22 10.07 14.62
C LYS A 399 2.86 10.72 14.85
N LYS A 400 2.28 10.57 16.04
CA LYS A 400 1.00 11.16 16.42
C LYS A 400 1.08 12.68 16.48
N LEU A 401 2.03 13.23 17.25
CA LEU A 401 2.21 14.68 17.39
C LEU A 401 2.42 15.38 16.04
N LEU A 402 3.30 14.82 15.20
CA LEU A 402 3.53 15.35 13.85
C LEU A 402 2.33 15.12 12.90
N GLY A 403 1.50 14.11 13.18
CA GLY A 403 0.27 13.85 12.45
C GLY A 403 -0.80 14.91 12.75
N ASP A 404 -1.04 15.16 14.03
CA ASP A 404 -2.00 16.16 14.50
C ASP A 404 -1.61 17.55 13.94
N LEU A 405 -0.33 17.93 14.06
CA LEU A 405 0.20 19.16 13.47
C LEU A 405 0.03 19.23 11.94
N ASN A 406 0.28 18.12 11.24
CA ASN A 406 0.12 18.07 9.79
C ASN A 406 -1.34 18.27 9.38
N ASP A 407 -2.29 17.70 10.11
CA ASP A 407 -3.71 17.81 9.80
C ASP A 407 -4.17 19.27 9.92
N GLU A 408 -3.69 20.01 10.93
CA GLU A 408 -3.92 21.45 11.05
C GLU A 408 -3.30 22.25 9.89
N VAL A 409 -2.06 21.95 9.50
CA VAL A 409 -1.38 22.59 8.36
C VAL A 409 -2.10 22.31 7.05
N VAL A 410 -2.63 21.11 6.86
CA VAL A 410 -3.44 20.74 5.68
C VAL A 410 -4.74 21.54 5.66
N ALA A 411 -5.45 21.63 6.78
CA ALA A 411 -6.66 22.44 6.89
C ALA A 411 -6.39 23.92 6.57
N TYR A 412 -5.35 24.48 7.18
CA TYR A 412 -4.92 25.86 6.94
C TYR A 412 -4.58 26.11 5.47
N SER A 413 -3.83 25.19 4.84
CA SER A 413 -3.46 25.27 3.42
C SER A 413 -4.67 25.23 2.50
N LYS A 414 -5.66 24.37 2.79
CA LYS A 414 -6.91 24.29 2.00
C LYS A 414 -7.73 25.58 2.13
N TYR A 415 -7.85 26.15 3.32
CA TYR A 415 -8.57 27.42 3.50
C TYR A 415 -7.89 28.59 2.78
N LEU A 416 -6.55 28.63 2.76
CA LEU A 416 -5.80 29.59 1.95
C LEU A 416 -6.05 29.37 0.44
N GLU A 417 -5.99 28.12 -0.03
CA GLU A 417 -6.22 27.78 -1.45
C GLU A 417 -7.63 28.18 -1.90
N TRP A 418 -8.63 27.90 -1.08
CA TRP A 418 -10.02 28.21 -1.39
C TRP A 418 -10.37 29.67 -1.18
N ASN A 419 -9.53 30.43 -0.46
CA ASN A 419 -9.80 31.78 -0.02
C ASN A 419 -11.13 31.88 0.74
N GLU A 420 -11.38 30.91 1.62
CA GLU A 420 -12.57 30.75 2.44
C GLU A 420 -12.17 30.66 3.93
N TYR A 421 -13.10 30.95 4.85
CA TYR A 421 -12.91 30.76 6.31
C TYR A 421 -11.73 31.55 6.93
N PRO A 422 -11.67 32.89 6.80
CA PRO A 422 -10.54 33.69 7.28
C PRO A 422 -10.37 33.67 8.81
N GLU A 423 -11.45 33.50 9.57
CA GLU A 423 -11.38 33.40 11.03
C GLU A 423 -10.71 32.07 11.44
N GLU A 424 -11.07 30.98 10.78
CA GLU A 424 -10.46 29.67 10.98
C GLU A 424 -8.99 29.65 10.57
N GLN A 425 -8.61 30.38 9.51
CA GLN A 425 -7.21 30.54 9.13
C GLN A 425 -6.37 31.17 10.26
N LEU A 426 -6.87 32.23 10.89
CA LEU A 426 -6.20 32.89 12.01
C LEU A 426 -6.07 31.98 13.24
N GLN A 427 -7.13 31.23 13.55
CA GLN A 427 -7.12 30.26 14.66
C GLN A 427 -6.10 29.14 14.42
N LEU A 428 -6.15 28.50 13.25
CA LEU A 428 -5.21 27.43 12.88
C LEU A 428 -3.76 27.90 12.90
N LYS A 429 -3.48 29.12 12.40
CA LYS A 429 -2.13 29.70 12.47
C LYS A 429 -1.61 29.76 13.92
N SER A 430 -2.47 30.14 14.87
CA SER A 430 -2.12 30.17 16.29
C SER A 430 -1.87 28.77 16.87
N PHE A 431 -2.73 27.79 16.55
CA PHE A 431 -2.57 26.41 17.03
C PHE A 431 -1.30 25.76 16.48
N ILE A 432 -1.08 25.83 15.17
CA ILE A 432 0.12 25.29 14.52
C ILE A 432 1.41 25.87 15.12
N THR A 433 1.41 27.17 15.45
CA THR A 433 2.57 27.82 16.08
C THR A 433 2.82 27.30 17.50
N ALA A 434 1.76 27.15 18.29
CA ALA A 434 1.83 26.62 19.65
C ALA A 434 2.28 25.16 19.66
N ASP A 435 1.64 24.32 18.85
CA ASP A 435 1.91 22.88 18.75
C ASP A 435 3.33 22.60 18.22
N TRP A 436 3.81 23.38 17.26
CA TRP A 436 5.21 23.29 16.83
C TRP A 436 6.19 23.65 17.96
N GLY A 437 5.89 24.71 18.72
CA GLY A 437 6.69 25.10 19.89
C GLY A 437 6.68 24.06 21.02
N GLU A 438 5.56 23.36 21.21
CA GLU A 438 5.44 22.25 22.15
C GLU A 438 6.22 21.02 21.67
N PHE A 439 6.04 20.61 20.42
CA PHE A 439 6.77 19.48 19.83
C PHE A 439 8.29 19.65 19.95
N ARG A 440 8.82 20.85 19.66
CA ARG A 440 10.27 21.11 19.78
C ARG A 440 10.78 20.89 21.20
N ARG A 441 10.11 21.48 22.20
CA ARG A 441 10.48 21.32 23.62
C ARG A 441 10.37 19.87 24.07
N TRP A 442 9.29 19.20 23.70
CA TRP A 442 9.07 17.78 24.01
C TRP A 442 10.16 16.89 23.41
N ALA A 443 10.52 17.11 22.13
CA ALA A 443 11.55 16.32 21.45
C ALA A 443 12.93 16.44 22.10
N GLU A 444 13.25 17.61 22.67
CA GLU A 444 14.46 17.84 23.47
C GLU A 444 14.37 17.14 24.84
N GLU A 445 13.25 17.27 25.54
CA GLU A 445 13.02 16.67 26.87
C GLU A 445 13.20 15.14 26.86
N VAL A 446 12.71 14.47 25.83
CA VAL A 446 12.77 13.01 25.69
C VAL A 446 14.04 12.50 24.98
N ASP A 447 14.96 13.39 24.61
CA ASP A 447 16.13 13.11 23.77
C ASP A 447 15.78 12.27 22.53
N LEU A 448 14.80 12.75 21.75
CA LEU A 448 14.33 12.01 20.56
C LEU A 448 15.46 11.71 19.56
N ASN A 449 16.45 12.61 19.47
CA ASN A 449 17.65 12.41 18.65
C ASN A 449 18.47 11.20 19.13
N GLY A 450 18.81 11.13 20.42
CA GLY A 450 19.54 10.02 21.01
C GLY A 450 18.81 8.69 20.86
N LYS A 451 17.48 8.70 21.01
CA LYS A 451 16.63 7.51 20.83
C LYS A 451 16.61 6.99 19.40
N LEU A 452 16.44 7.88 18.40
CA LEU A 452 16.51 7.49 16.99
C LEU A 452 17.90 6.92 16.63
N TYR A 453 18.97 7.52 17.14
CA TYR A 453 20.33 7.05 16.92
C TYR A 453 20.56 5.66 17.55
N SER A 454 20.19 5.50 18.82
CA SER A 454 20.33 4.23 19.54
C SER A 454 19.59 3.09 18.85
N LEU A 455 18.36 3.33 18.38
CA LEU A 455 17.58 2.31 17.69
C LEU A 455 18.18 1.95 16.32
N ALA A 456 18.72 2.93 15.58
CA ALA A 456 19.41 2.68 14.31
C ALA A 456 20.70 1.85 14.51
N ASP A 457 21.45 2.14 15.57
CA ASP A 457 22.66 1.40 15.93
C ASP A 457 22.34 -0.04 16.34
N ALA A 458 21.30 -0.25 17.17
CA ALA A 458 20.82 -1.57 17.57
C ALA A 458 20.46 -2.46 16.37
N MET A 459 19.76 -1.89 15.37
CA MET A 459 19.43 -2.58 14.11
C MET A 459 20.67 -3.05 13.34
N THR A 460 21.77 -2.29 13.45
CA THR A 460 23.02 -2.58 12.76
C THR A 460 23.83 -3.64 13.51
N ASN A 461 23.87 -3.55 14.84
CA ASN A 461 24.67 -4.45 15.70
C ASN A 461 24.06 -5.84 15.85
N ALA A 462 22.73 -5.98 15.82
CA ALA A 462 22.06 -7.28 15.83
C ALA A 462 22.56 -8.22 14.72
N GLN A 463 23.07 -7.67 13.61
CA GLN A 463 23.62 -8.43 12.50
C GLN A 463 25.00 -9.03 12.80
N ASN A 464 25.84 -8.28 13.51
CA ASN A 464 27.21 -8.69 13.80
C ASN A 464 27.26 -9.82 14.82
N GLU A 465 26.30 -9.87 15.75
CA GLU A 465 26.22 -10.93 16.76
C GLU A 465 25.69 -12.25 16.19
N GLY A 466 24.76 -12.21 15.23
CA GLY A 466 24.26 -13.39 14.54
C GLY A 466 25.36 -14.11 13.74
N SER A 467 26.18 -13.35 13.01
CA SER A 467 27.28 -13.89 12.19
C SER A 467 28.44 -14.48 13.00
N LEU A 468 28.52 -14.22 14.31
CA LEU A 468 29.55 -14.78 15.19
C LEU A 468 29.11 -16.07 15.90
N ARG A 469 27.81 -16.41 15.84
CA ARG A 469 27.25 -17.61 16.46
C ARG A 469 27.14 -18.81 15.52
N GLU A 470 27.21 -18.57 14.21
CA GLU A 470 27.38 -19.60 13.16
C GLU A 470 28.87 -19.86 12.88
#